data_AF-A0ABD0R1W4-F1
#
_entry.id   AF-A0ABD0R1W4-F1
#
_cell.length_a   1.000
_cell.length_b   1.000
_cell.length_c   1.000
_cell.angle_alpha   90.00
_cell.angle_beta   90.00
_cell.angle_gamma   90.00
#
_symmetry.space_group_name_H-M   'P 1'
#
loop_
_entity.id
_entity.type
_entity.pdbx_description
1 polymer ?
#
loop_
_entity_poly.entity_id
_entity_poly.type
_entity_poly.pdbx_seq_one_letter_code
_entity_poly.pdbx_strand_id
1 'polypeptide(L)' 'SCMLSVHIDKGFSLFTEEAGVRRNVLLQQPFERLRMSSDDGVRMMFLDFGGPEAEI' A
#
# COMPACT_ATOMS: atom_id res chain seq x y z
N SER A 1 8.99 12.57 1.29
CA SER A 1 8.23 11.74 2.24
C SER A 1 7.56 10.61 1.46
N CYS A 2 7.26 9.49 2.13
CA CYS A 2 6.47 8.40 1.55
C CYS A 2 5.10 8.36 2.24
N MET A 3 4.03 8.17 1.47
CA MET A 3 2.66 8.20 1.97
C MET A 3 1.92 6.96 1.51
N LEU A 4 1.20 6.34 2.45
CA LEU A 4 0.23 5.29 2.20
C LEU A 4 -1.16 5.93 2.12
N SER A 5 -1.86 5.72 1.01
CA SER A 5 -3.27 6.09 0.83
C SER A 5 -4.13 4.84 0.72
N VAL A 6 -5.23 4.82 1.47
CA VAL A 6 -6.29 3.81 1.34
C VAL A 6 -7.48 4.48 0.69
N HIS A 7 -7.85 4.04 -0.51
CA HIS A 7 -8.97 4.56 -1.28
C HIS A 7 -10.04 3.49 -1.39
N ILE A 8 -11.29 3.84 -1.05
CA ILE A 8 -12.41 2.89 -0.95
C ILE A 8 -12.65 2.07 -2.23
N ASP A 9 -12.42 2.66 -3.41
CA ASP A 9 -12.60 1.94 -4.68
C ASP A 9 -11.30 1.40 -5.31
N LYS A 10 -10.13 1.85 -4.84
CA LYS A 10 -8.84 1.62 -5.52
C LYS A 10 -7.81 0.87 -4.68
N GLY A 11 -8.17 0.53 -3.44
CA GLY A 11 -7.30 -0.16 -2.50
C GLY A 11 -6.17 0.71 -1.97
N PHE A 12 -4.98 0.14 -1.91
CA PHE A 12 -3.79 0.71 -1.29
C PHE A 12 -2.87 1.34 -2.34
N SER A 13 -2.30 2.49 -2.02
CA SER A 13 -1.27 3.13 -2.85
C SER A 13 -0.15 3.70 -1.99
N LEU A 14 1.08 3.28 -2.27
CA LEU A 14 2.29 3.86 -1.69
C LEU A 14 2.93 4.81 -2.71
N PHE A 15 3.26 6.03 -2.30
CA PHE A 15 3.80 7.03 -3.21
C PHE A 15 4.69 8.05 -2.51
N THR A 16 5.54 8.71 -3.27
CA THR A 16 6.27 9.90 -2.83
C THR A 16 5.67 11.15 -3.48
N GLU A 17 5.79 12.28 -2.77
CA GLU A 17 5.53 13.60 -3.34
C GLU A 17 6.84 14.37 -3.43
N GLU A 18 7.17 14.80 -4.65
CA GLU A 18 8.27 15.73 -4.91
C GLU A 18 7.71 17.14 -5.12
N ALA A 19 8.25 18.09 -4.34
CA ALA A 19 7.89 19.50 -4.36
C ALA A 19 6.37 19.78 -4.26
N GLY A 20 5.57 18.84 -3.72
CA GLY A 20 4.12 18.97 -3.55
C GLY A 20 3.31 18.94 -4.86
N VAL A 21 3.93 18.70 -6.01
CA VAL A 21 3.26 18.74 -7.32
C VAL A 21 3.28 17.40 -8.02
N ARG A 22 4.36 16.61 -7.86
CA ARG A 22 4.53 15.35 -8.56
C ARG A 22 4.40 14.17 -7.61
N ARG A 23 3.37 13.35 -7.84
CA ARG A 23 3.17 12.05 -7.19
C ARG A 23 3.89 10.96 -7.98
N ASN A 24 4.78 10.22 -7.33
CA ASN A 24 5.42 9.03 -7.89
C ASN A 24 4.90 7.79 -7.15
N VAL A 25 4.16 6.92 -7.85
CA VAL A 25 3.56 5.71 -7.26
C VAL A 25 4.61 4.59 -7.23
N LEU A 26 4.85 4.07 -6.03
CA LEU A 26 5.79 2.99 -5.77
C LEU A 26 5.10 1.62 -5.71
N LEU A 27 3.87 1.57 -5.22
CA LEU A 27 3.07 0.36 -5.10
C LEU A 27 1.60 0.72 -5.24
N GLN A 28 0.84 -0.13 -5.93
CA GLN A 28 -0.61 -0.10 -5.95
C GLN A 28 -1.12 -1.54 -5.83
N GLN A 29 -2.03 -1.78 -4.87
CA GLN A 29 -2.66 -3.09 -4.69
C GLN A 29 -4.15 -2.91 -4.36
N PRO A 30 -5.04 -3.67 -5.00
CA PRO A 30 -6.46 -3.66 -4.69
C PRO A 30 -6.73 -4.40 -3.36
N PHE A 31 -7.93 -4.27 -2.79
CA PHE A 31 -8.25 -4.89 -1.50
C PHE A 31 -8.21 -6.42 -1.55
N GLU A 32 -8.59 -7.01 -2.68
CA GLU A 32 -8.66 -8.45 -2.91
C GLU A 32 -7.29 -9.13 -2.84
N ARG A 33 -6.21 -8.36 -3.03
CA ARG A 33 -4.84 -8.88 -2.91
C ARG A 33 -4.30 -8.83 -1.49
N LEU A 34 -4.95 -8.14 -0.55
CA LEU A 34 -4.53 -8.13 0.84
C LEU A 34 -4.82 -9.49 1.49
N ARG A 35 -3.77 -10.24 1.80
CA ARG A 35 -3.87 -11.57 2.42
C ARG A 35 -3.93 -11.48 3.93
N MET A 36 -3.07 -10.64 4.49
CA MET A 36 -2.95 -10.46 5.93
C MET A 36 -2.59 -9.01 6.23
N SER A 37 -3.17 -8.50 7.31
CA SER A 37 -2.75 -7.25 7.93
C SER A 37 -2.53 -7.44 9.42
N SER A 38 -1.54 -6.74 9.97
CA SER A 38 -1.32 -6.64 11.41
C SER A 38 -0.75 -5.27 11.77
N ASP A 39 -0.74 -4.95 13.05
CA ASP A 39 -0.06 -3.77 13.60
C ASP A 39 0.75 -4.17 14.84
N ASP A 40 1.69 -3.30 15.22
CA ASP A 40 2.51 -3.48 16.43
C ASP A 40 1.89 -2.87 17.70
N GLY A 41 0.67 -2.33 17.62
CA GLY A 41 -0.02 -1.62 18.69
C GLY A 41 0.53 -0.22 18.98
N VAL A 42 1.50 0.28 18.21
CA VAL A 42 2.21 1.52 18.50
C VAL A 42 2.26 2.47 17.30
N ARG A 43 2.83 2.04 16.17
CA ARG A 43 3.10 2.93 15.03
C ARG A 43 3.25 2.24 13.68
N MET A 44 3.43 0.92 13.65
CA MET A 44 3.68 0.18 12.42
C MET A 44 2.46 -0.62 12.02
N MET A 45 2.16 -0.60 10.72
CA MET A 45 1.20 -1.49 10.08
C MET A 45 1.96 -2.39 9.10
N PHE A 46 1.60 -3.66 9.07
CA PHE A 46 2.11 -4.66 8.15
C PHE A 46 0.99 -5.06 7.19
N LEU A 47 1.27 -5.01 5.89
CA LEU A 47 0.35 -5.38 4.82
C LEU A 47 1.03 -6.44 3.95
N ASP A 48 0.50 -7.66 3.97
CA ASP A 48 0.96 -8.75 3.12
C ASP A 48 0.05 -8.89 1.91
N PHE A 49 0.61 -8.64 0.74
CA PHE A 49 -0.07 -8.79 -0.56
C PHE A 49 0.33 -10.06 -1.30
N GLY A 50 1.15 -10.93 -0.69
CA GLY A 50 1.75 -12.10 -1.33
C GLY A 50 2.93 -11.76 -2.27
N GLY A 51 3.61 -12.80 -2.74
CA GLY A 51 4.67 -12.72 -3.75
C GLY A 51 4.18 -13.07 -5.17
N PRO A 52 5.03 -13.07 -6.20
CA PRO A 52 4.66 -13.39 -7.59
C PRO A 52 3.99 -14.76 -7.77
N GLU A 53 4.26 -15.70 -6.87
CA GLU A 53 3.66 -17.05 -6.85
C GLU A 53 2.19 -17.06 -6.40
N ALA A 54 1.66 -15.90 -6.00
CA ALA A 54 0.28 -15.71 -5.56
C ALA A 54 -0.74 -15.56 -6.69
N GLU A 55 -0.26 -15.31 -7.92
CA GLU A 55 -1.11 -15.15 -9.11
C GLU A 55 -1.30 -16.54 -9.76
N ILE A 56 -2.36 -17.26 -9.36
CA ILE A 56 -2.83 -18.48 -10.03
C ILE A 56 -4.16 -18.17 -10.71
#